data_AF-A0A7K5BMV7-F1
#
_entry.id   AF-A0A7K5BMV7-F1
#
_cell.length_a   1.000
_cell.length_b   1.000
_cell.length_c   1.000
_cell.angle_alpha   90.00
_cell.angle_beta   90.00
_cell.angle_gamma   90.00
#
_symmetry.space_group_name_H-M   'P 1'
#
loop_
_entity.id
_entity.type
_entity.pdbx_description
1 polymer ?
#
loop_
_entity_poly.entity_id
_entity_poly.type
_entity_poly.pdbx_seq_one_letter_code
_entity_poly.pdbx_strand_id
1 'polypeptide(L)'
;MSTRTLPLLFLNLGGEMLYILDQRLRAQSIPGEKARKGERCAPDFVSAVMNDIISTMFNKKFMEELFKPQELYSKKALRTVYDRLAHASIMRLNQASMDKLYDLMTMAFKYQVLLCPRPRDILLVTFNHLDAIKDFISDSPGILNQVDETFRRLIETYNCLSDGEFQLIRQTLLIFFQDMHIRVSIFLKDKVQNSNGRFVLPISGPVPWGTEVPGLIR
;
A
#
# COMPACT_ATOMS: atom_id res chain seq x y z
N MET A 1 -7.20 -11.31 17.81
CA MET A 1 -6.63 -10.51 16.69
C MET A 1 -5.54 -11.33 16.04
N SER A 2 -5.29 -11.14 14.74
CA SER A 2 -4.22 -11.86 14.04
C SER A 2 -2.86 -11.21 14.29
N THR A 3 -1.86 -12.02 14.65
CA THR A 3 -0.46 -11.58 14.83
C THR A 3 0.35 -11.57 13.52
N ARG A 4 -0.27 -11.90 12.39
CA ARG A 4 0.35 -11.90 11.06
C ARG A 4 -0.19 -10.80 10.16
N THR A 5 -0.88 -9.81 10.72
CA THR A 5 -1.50 -8.74 9.91
C THR A 5 -0.54 -7.61 9.59
N LEU A 6 0.46 -7.37 10.45
CA LEU A 6 1.35 -6.21 10.33
C LEU A 6 2.12 -6.14 8.99
N PRO A 7 2.70 -7.22 8.44
CA PRO A 7 3.38 -7.14 7.15
C PRO A 7 2.45 -6.70 6.02
N LEU A 8 1.23 -7.24 5.97
CA LEU A 8 0.25 -6.85 4.94
C LEU A 8 -0.17 -5.39 5.10
N LEU A 9 -0.45 -4.94 6.33
CA LEU A 9 -0.78 -3.54 6.58
C LEU A 9 0.35 -2.61 6.12
N PHE A 10 1.59 -2.93 6.49
CA PHE A 10 2.75 -2.10 6.19
C PHE A 10 3.08 -2.07 4.69
N LEU A 11 3.06 -3.21 4.02
CA LEU A 11 3.40 -3.30 2.60
C LEU A 11 2.37 -2.59 1.72
N ASN A 12 1.07 -2.78 2.00
CA ASN A 12 0.03 -2.14 1.19
C ASN A 12 -0.02 -0.62 1.40
N LEU A 13 0.07 -0.13 2.65
CA LEU A 13 0.16 1.32 2.88
C LEU A 13 1.43 1.91 2.24
N GLY A 14 2.57 1.19 2.30
CA GLY A 14 3.79 1.64 1.63
C GLY A 14 3.66 1.66 0.10
N GLY A 15 2.96 0.70 -0.49
CA GLY A 15 2.61 0.71 -1.92
C GLY A 15 1.77 1.94 -2.30
N GLU A 16 0.70 2.22 -1.55
CA GLU A 16 -0.11 3.42 -1.75
C GLU A 16 0.72 4.71 -1.61
N MET A 17 1.64 4.75 -0.64
CA MET A 17 2.54 5.89 -0.48
C MET A 17 3.36 6.12 -1.75
N LEU A 18 3.97 5.06 -2.27
CA LEU A 18 4.81 5.13 -3.47
C LEU A 18 3.98 5.53 -4.70
N TYR A 19 2.77 5.02 -4.88
CA TYR A 19 1.86 5.46 -5.95
C TYR A 19 1.57 6.95 -5.88
N ILE A 20 1.21 7.46 -4.71
CA ILE A 20 0.86 8.87 -4.52
C ILE A 20 2.09 9.76 -4.73
N LEU A 21 3.25 9.36 -4.23
CA LEU A 21 4.49 10.11 -4.38
C LEU A 21 4.95 10.15 -5.84
N ASP A 22 4.98 9.01 -6.54
CA ASP A 22 5.34 8.92 -7.96
C ASP A 22 4.47 9.87 -8.80
N GLN A 23 3.14 9.78 -8.66
CA GLN A 23 2.21 10.63 -9.39
C GLN A 23 2.44 12.12 -9.13
N ARG A 24 2.65 12.51 -7.86
CA ARG A 24 2.88 13.91 -7.49
C ARG A 24 4.21 14.43 -8.00
N LEU A 25 5.27 13.65 -7.86
CA LEU A 25 6.60 14.01 -8.32
C LEU A 25 6.62 14.15 -9.85
N ARG A 26 6.03 13.21 -10.59
CA ARG A 26 5.91 13.30 -12.04
C ARG A 26 5.08 14.49 -12.49
N ALA A 27 3.98 14.79 -11.81
CA ALA A 27 3.14 15.96 -12.13
C ALA A 27 3.89 17.29 -11.91
N GLN A 28 4.83 17.35 -10.98
CA GLN A 28 5.72 18.49 -10.78
C GLN A 28 6.87 18.55 -11.81
N SER A 29 7.11 17.47 -12.56
CA SER A 29 8.34 17.26 -13.34
C SER A 29 8.24 17.52 -14.86
N ILE A 30 7.21 18.19 -15.42
CA ILE A 30 7.04 18.32 -16.90
C ILE A 30 6.76 19.78 -17.35
N PRO A 31 7.37 20.33 -18.45
CA PRO A 31 8.71 20.13 -19.02
C PRO A 31 9.42 21.46 -19.40
N GLY A 32 10.68 21.68 -18.98
CA GLY A 32 11.45 22.88 -19.34
C GLY A 32 12.67 22.65 -20.23
N GLU A 33 13.55 21.69 -19.91
CA GLU A 33 14.89 21.75 -20.51
C GLU A 33 15.69 20.44 -20.60
N LYS A 34 15.14 19.28 -20.23
CA LYS A 34 15.90 18.01 -20.21
C LYS A 34 15.59 17.02 -21.33
N ALA A 35 14.83 17.43 -22.33
CA ALA A 35 14.58 16.63 -23.55
C ALA A 35 15.69 16.81 -24.61
N ARG A 36 16.94 17.06 -24.20
CA ARG A 36 18.09 17.12 -25.13
C ARG A 36 19.14 16.07 -24.74
N LYS A 37 19.19 15.04 -25.60
CA LYS A 37 20.34 14.19 -25.95
C LYS A 37 20.85 13.21 -24.88
N GLY A 38 20.55 11.92 -25.10
CA GLY A 38 21.57 10.96 -25.54
C GLY A 38 22.80 10.70 -24.66
N GLU A 39 22.77 11.02 -23.37
CA GLU A 39 23.80 10.63 -22.40
C GLU A 39 23.26 9.58 -21.44
N ARG A 40 24.12 8.68 -20.98
CA ARG A 40 23.85 7.82 -19.82
C ARG A 40 23.65 8.73 -18.61
N CYS A 41 22.44 9.23 -18.44
CA CYS A 41 22.12 10.29 -17.50
C CYS A 41 21.91 9.70 -16.11
N ALA A 42 22.41 10.40 -15.09
CA ALA A 42 22.13 10.14 -13.69
C ALA A 42 20.63 9.87 -13.44
N PRO A 43 20.27 9.05 -12.42
CA PRO A 43 18.87 8.77 -12.11
C PRO A 43 18.09 10.09 -12.02
N ASP A 44 16.97 10.17 -12.73
CA ASP A 44 16.09 11.32 -12.65
C ASP A 44 15.61 11.46 -11.20
N PHE A 45 15.32 12.70 -10.81
CA PHE A 45 15.01 13.03 -9.41
C PHE A 45 13.92 12.13 -8.81
N VAL A 46 12.91 11.77 -9.61
CA VAL A 46 11.84 10.85 -9.22
C VAL A 46 12.43 9.49 -8.86
N SER A 47 13.22 8.89 -9.75
CA SER A 47 13.84 7.59 -9.53
C SER A 47 14.80 7.57 -8.34
N ALA A 48 15.56 8.64 -8.11
CA ALA A 48 16.40 8.76 -6.92
C ALA A 48 15.56 8.75 -5.63
N VAL A 49 14.48 9.54 -5.58
CA VAL A 49 13.55 9.58 -4.44
C VAL A 49 12.89 8.21 -4.21
N MET A 50 12.44 7.54 -5.27
CA MET A 50 11.80 6.23 -5.18
C MET A 50 12.78 5.17 -4.69
N ASN A 51 13.98 5.09 -5.27
CA ASN A 51 15.02 4.14 -4.85
C ASN A 51 15.38 4.31 -3.36
N ASP A 52 15.56 5.54 -2.87
CA ASP A 52 15.89 5.80 -1.46
C ASP A 52 14.79 5.32 -0.49
N ILE A 53 13.52 5.62 -0.84
CA ILE A 53 12.36 5.22 -0.02
C ILE A 53 12.21 3.69 -0.05
N ILE A 54 12.28 3.07 -1.23
CA ILE A 54 12.13 1.61 -1.39
C ILE A 54 13.28 0.89 -0.70
N SER A 55 14.53 1.35 -0.85
CA SER A 55 15.68 0.75 -0.17
C SER A 55 15.54 0.78 1.36
N THR A 56 15.03 1.89 1.90
CA THR A 56 14.79 2.03 3.35
C THR A 56 13.61 1.17 3.80
N MET A 57 12.52 1.15 3.02
CA MET A 57 11.31 0.37 3.31
C MET A 57 11.60 -1.13 3.30
N PHE A 58 12.36 -1.63 2.32
CA PHE A 58 12.68 -3.05 2.13
C PHE A 58 14.02 -3.47 2.74
N ASN A 59 14.51 -2.70 3.71
CA ASN A 59 15.72 -3.08 4.44
C ASN A 59 15.58 -4.48 5.06
N LYS A 60 16.54 -5.36 4.77
CA LYS A 60 16.50 -6.77 5.17
C LYS A 60 16.22 -6.99 6.67
N LYS A 61 16.94 -6.27 7.55
CA LYS A 61 16.77 -6.42 9.01
C LYS A 61 15.38 -5.97 9.45
N PHE A 62 14.89 -4.88 8.87
CA PHE A 62 13.56 -4.39 9.17
C PHE A 62 12.48 -5.37 8.70
N MET A 63 12.59 -5.92 7.48
CA MET A 63 11.68 -6.94 6.97
C MET A 63 11.72 -8.23 7.79
N GLU A 64 12.90 -8.63 8.30
CA GLU A 64 13.02 -9.76 9.22
C GLU A 64 12.24 -9.55 10.53
N GLU A 65 12.33 -8.36 11.12
CA GLU A 65 11.56 -8.03 12.32
C GLU A 65 10.07 -7.86 12.03
N LEU A 66 9.70 -7.24 10.91
CA LEU A 66 8.32 -6.98 10.52
C LEU A 66 7.51 -8.28 10.39
N PHE A 67 8.13 -9.33 9.83
CA PHE A 67 7.47 -10.62 9.59
C PHE A 67 7.38 -11.53 10.81
N LYS A 68 7.98 -11.16 11.95
CA LYS A 68 7.75 -11.89 13.20
C LYS A 68 6.28 -11.76 13.61
N PRO A 69 5.66 -12.83 14.14
CA PRO A 69 4.30 -12.75 14.68
C PRO A 69 4.22 -11.69 15.79
N GLN A 70 3.44 -10.64 15.56
CA GLN A 70 3.30 -9.51 16.48
C GLN A 70 1.98 -8.76 16.27
N GLU A 71 1.57 -8.01 17.29
CA GLU A 71 0.41 -7.14 17.20
C GLU A 71 0.66 -5.94 16.27
N LEU A 72 -0.43 -5.32 15.81
CA LEU A 72 -0.32 -4.11 15.02
C LEU A 72 0.28 -2.96 15.83
N TYR A 73 1.06 -2.12 15.15
CA TYR A 73 1.44 -0.83 15.70
C TYR A 73 0.20 0.05 15.96
N SER A 74 0.28 0.88 16.98
CA SER A 74 -0.71 1.94 17.17
C SER A 74 -0.73 2.86 15.94
N LYS A 75 -1.88 3.47 15.64
CA LYS A 75 -2.02 4.43 14.52
C LYS A 75 -0.95 5.53 14.57
N LYS A 76 -0.65 6.03 15.77
CA LYS A 76 0.40 7.03 16.00
C LYS A 76 1.80 6.50 15.67
N ALA A 77 2.15 5.31 16.16
CA ALA A 77 3.44 4.70 15.89
C ALA A 77 3.62 4.40 14.40
N LEU A 78 2.60 3.83 13.75
CA LEU A 78 2.63 3.56 12.32
C LEU A 78 2.77 4.84 11.50
N ARG A 79 2.07 5.91 11.87
CA ARG A 79 2.24 7.25 11.26
C ARG A 79 3.68 7.75 11.35
N THR A 80 4.32 7.63 12.51
CA THR A 80 5.74 8.01 12.67
C THR A 80 6.67 7.19 11.79
N VAL A 81 6.39 5.90 11.58
CA VAL A 81 7.18 5.07 10.66
C VAL A 81 7.07 5.61 9.23
N TYR A 82 5.87 5.90 8.74
CA TYR A 82 5.70 6.46 7.39
C TYR A 82 6.25 7.87 7.22
N ASP A 83 6.20 8.69 8.26
CA ASP A 83 6.83 10.00 8.25
C ASP A 83 8.35 9.90 8.04
N ARG A 84 8.99 8.96 8.73
CA ARG A 84 10.42 8.68 8.53
C ARG A 84 10.71 8.11 7.14
N LEU A 85 9.85 7.22 6.63
CA LEU A 85 10.02 6.63 5.29
C LEU A 85 9.91 7.68 4.18
N ALA A 86 8.88 8.54 4.22
CA ALA A 86 8.69 9.57 3.21
C ALA A 86 9.85 10.58 3.17
N HIS A 87 10.53 10.76 4.30
CA HIS A 87 11.70 11.63 4.45
C HIS A 87 13.06 10.90 4.38
N ALA A 88 13.06 9.61 4.04
CA ALA A 88 14.29 8.85 3.87
C ALA A 88 15.12 9.32 2.66
N SER A 89 14.45 9.89 1.65
CA SER A 89 15.09 10.47 0.47
C SER A 89 15.44 11.95 0.66
N ILE A 90 15.97 12.60 -0.38
CA ILE A 90 16.18 14.05 -0.42
C ILE A 90 14.87 14.87 -0.40
N MET A 91 13.74 14.29 -0.83
CA MET A 91 12.45 14.97 -0.86
C MET A 91 12.03 15.39 0.57
N ARG A 92 11.43 16.57 0.68
CA ARG A 92 10.90 17.09 1.95
C ARG A 92 9.43 17.44 1.79
N LEU A 93 8.59 16.88 2.65
CA LEU A 93 7.17 17.19 2.72
C LEU A 93 6.90 18.02 3.96
N ASN A 94 6.12 19.09 3.81
CA ASN A 94 5.64 19.82 4.98
C ASN A 94 4.57 19.00 5.72
N GLN A 95 4.26 19.39 6.96
CA GLN A 95 3.31 18.68 7.82
C GLN A 95 1.95 18.47 7.13
N ALA A 96 1.40 19.52 6.51
CA ALA A 96 0.11 19.42 5.83
C ALA A 96 0.12 18.42 4.65
N SER A 97 1.23 18.36 3.91
CA SER A 97 1.43 17.40 2.83
C SER A 97 1.56 15.97 3.34
N MET A 98 2.25 15.77 4.47
CA MET A 98 2.36 14.48 5.15
C MET A 98 1.04 14.01 5.74
N ASP A 99 0.25 14.90 6.35
CA ASP A 99 -1.10 14.62 6.83
C ASP A 99 -1.98 14.12 5.68
N LYS A 100 -2.01 14.88 4.58
CA LYS A 100 -2.78 14.50 3.38
C LYS A 100 -2.29 13.21 2.73
N LEU A 101 -0.97 12.95 2.71
CA LEU A 101 -0.39 11.72 2.17
C LEU A 101 -0.89 10.51 2.98
N TYR A 102 -0.76 10.55 4.30
CA TYR A 102 -1.16 9.46 5.18
C TYR A 102 -2.68 9.18 5.12
N ASP A 103 -3.49 10.23 5.04
CA ASP A 103 -4.94 10.13 4.90
C ASP A 103 -5.32 9.44 3.58
N LEU A 104 -4.68 9.83 2.47
CA LEU A 104 -4.90 9.20 1.16
C LEU A 104 -4.50 7.73 1.17
N MET A 105 -3.30 7.41 1.66
CA MET A 105 -2.81 6.03 1.75
C MET A 105 -3.77 5.15 2.54
N THR A 106 -4.19 5.64 3.71
CA THR A 106 -5.07 4.90 4.60
C THR A 106 -6.44 4.68 3.98
N MET A 107 -7.04 5.73 3.40
CA MET A 107 -8.36 5.61 2.80
C MET A 107 -8.35 4.75 1.53
N ALA A 108 -7.28 4.80 0.73
CA ALA A 108 -7.12 3.96 -0.46
C ALA A 108 -7.00 2.48 -0.11
N PHE A 109 -6.10 2.13 0.81
CA PHE A 109 -5.97 0.73 1.21
C PHE A 109 -7.21 0.23 1.97
N LYS A 110 -7.83 1.06 2.83
CA LYS A 110 -9.13 0.75 3.45
C LYS A 110 -10.17 0.37 2.39
N TYR A 111 -10.26 1.15 1.31
CA TYR A 111 -11.21 0.87 0.24
C TYR A 111 -10.95 -0.49 -0.42
N GLN A 112 -9.69 -0.82 -0.71
CA GLN A 112 -9.33 -2.11 -1.29
C GLN A 112 -9.67 -3.28 -0.35
N VAL A 113 -9.42 -3.16 0.96
CA VAL A 113 -9.80 -4.19 1.95
C VAL A 113 -11.31 -4.41 2.00
N LEU A 114 -12.11 -3.34 1.85
CA LEU A 114 -13.56 -3.43 1.80
C LEU A 114 -14.05 -4.12 0.51
N LEU A 115 -13.34 -3.89 -0.60
CA LEU A 115 -13.68 -4.48 -1.89
C LEU A 115 -13.26 -5.94 -2.06
N CYS A 116 -12.35 -6.47 -1.24
CA CYS A 116 -11.96 -7.89 -1.29
C CYS A 116 -13.17 -8.81 -1.04
N PRO A 117 -13.65 -9.59 -2.02
CA PRO A 117 -14.75 -10.51 -1.78
C PRO A 117 -14.34 -11.63 -0.82
N ARG A 118 -13.16 -12.24 -1.04
CA ARG A 118 -12.59 -13.26 -0.16
C ARG A 118 -11.47 -12.68 0.71
N PRO A 119 -11.28 -13.19 1.93
CA PRO A 119 -10.20 -12.74 2.81
C PRO A 119 -8.80 -12.92 2.19
N ARG A 120 -8.60 -13.99 1.42
CA ARG A 120 -7.34 -14.27 0.71
C ARG A 120 -7.01 -13.25 -0.37
N ASP A 121 -8.00 -12.52 -0.90
CA ASP A 121 -7.77 -11.51 -1.93
C ASP A 121 -6.93 -10.33 -1.41
N ILE A 122 -6.82 -10.14 -0.08
CA ILE A 122 -5.90 -9.17 0.55
C ILE A 122 -4.44 -9.49 0.19
N LEU A 123 -4.09 -10.76 0.08
CA LEU A 123 -2.75 -11.15 -0.33
C LEU A 123 -2.50 -10.80 -1.80
N LEU A 124 -3.50 -10.92 -2.67
CA LEU A 124 -3.42 -10.49 -4.07
C LEU A 124 -3.21 -8.98 -4.18
N VAL A 125 -3.92 -8.19 -3.38
CA VAL A 125 -3.70 -6.74 -3.28
C VAL A 125 -2.24 -6.45 -2.88
N THR A 126 -1.69 -7.21 -1.95
CA THR A 126 -0.29 -7.06 -1.51
C THR A 126 0.69 -7.40 -2.63
N PHE A 127 0.45 -8.49 -3.37
CA PHE A 127 1.30 -8.85 -4.50
C PHE A 127 1.24 -7.82 -5.63
N ASN A 128 0.06 -7.26 -5.92
CA ASN A 128 -0.08 -6.18 -6.90
C ASN A 128 0.76 -4.95 -6.50
N HIS A 129 0.75 -4.57 -5.23
CA HIS A 129 1.63 -3.50 -4.74
C HIS A 129 3.10 -3.84 -4.91
N LEU A 130 3.52 -5.05 -4.51
CA LEU A 130 4.93 -5.43 -4.65
C LEU A 130 5.39 -5.47 -6.10
N ASP A 131 4.54 -5.93 -7.02
CA ASP A 131 4.87 -5.99 -8.44
C ASP A 131 5.03 -4.58 -9.02
N ALA A 132 4.07 -3.69 -8.78
CA ALA A 132 4.15 -2.31 -9.22
C ALA A 132 5.32 -1.53 -8.57
N ILE A 133 5.71 -1.88 -7.34
CA ILE A 133 6.89 -1.28 -6.69
C ILE A 133 8.17 -1.60 -7.48
N LYS A 134 8.28 -2.77 -8.12
CA LYS A 134 9.44 -3.12 -8.93
C LYS A 134 9.61 -2.17 -10.12
N ASP A 135 8.50 -1.70 -10.69
CA ASP A 135 8.50 -0.75 -11.81
C ASP A 135 9.00 0.65 -11.41
N PHE A 136 9.02 0.98 -10.12
CA PHE A 136 9.60 2.23 -9.62
C PHE A 136 11.12 2.17 -9.39
N ILE A 137 11.71 0.97 -9.40
CA ILE A 137 13.13 0.78 -9.12
C ILE A 137 13.92 1.02 -10.40
N SER A 138 14.83 1.99 -10.37
CA SER A 138 15.67 2.32 -11.53
C SER A 138 17.12 1.91 -11.29
N ASP A 139 17.68 1.10 -12.20
CA ASP A 139 19.10 0.72 -12.25
C ASP A 139 19.71 0.24 -10.92
N SER A 140 18.91 -0.45 -10.07
CA SER A 140 19.35 -0.93 -8.77
C SER A 140 18.97 -2.39 -8.51
N PRO A 141 19.80 -3.35 -8.98
CA PRO A 141 19.56 -4.79 -8.78
C PRO A 141 19.51 -5.18 -7.30
N GLY A 142 20.23 -4.46 -6.44
CA GLY A 142 20.25 -4.71 -5.00
C GLY A 142 18.89 -4.43 -4.34
N ILE A 143 18.24 -3.33 -4.70
CA ILE A 143 16.90 -2.98 -4.18
C ILE A 143 15.86 -3.94 -4.76
N LEU A 144 15.96 -4.26 -6.05
CA LEU A 144 15.07 -5.25 -6.68
C LEU A 144 15.12 -6.61 -5.95
N ASN A 145 16.32 -7.10 -5.64
CA ASN A 145 16.48 -8.34 -4.90
C ASN A 145 15.90 -8.28 -3.46
N GLN A 146 15.90 -7.11 -2.81
CA GLN A 146 15.25 -6.93 -1.50
C GLN A 146 13.71 -7.05 -1.60
N VAL A 147 13.13 -6.48 -2.66
CA VAL A 147 11.69 -6.61 -2.94
C VAL A 147 11.34 -8.06 -3.29
N ASP A 148 12.13 -8.74 -4.12
CA ASP A 148 11.94 -10.14 -4.47
C ASP A 148 12.05 -11.07 -3.26
N GLU A 149 13.00 -10.83 -2.36
CA GLU A 149 13.13 -11.59 -1.12
C GLU A 149 11.89 -11.42 -0.22
N THR A 150 11.37 -10.20 -0.15
CA THR A 150 10.13 -9.91 0.58
C THR A 150 8.93 -10.62 -0.06
N PHE A 151 8.88 -10.68 -1.38
CA PHE A 151 7.86 -11.43 -2.13
C PHE A 151 7.91 -12.93 -1.81
N ARG A 152 9.10 -13.56 -1.82
CA ARG A 152 9.26 -14.96 -1.41
C ARG A 152 8.80 -15.19 0.02
N ARG A 153 9.19 -14.31 0.94
CA ARG A 153 8.82 -14.39 2.35
C ARG A 153 7.31 -14.27 2.58
N LEU A 154 6.60 -13.45 1.80
CA LEU A 154 5.14 -13.42 1.82
C LEU A 154 4.55 -14.78 1.43
N ILE A 155 5.05 -15.39 0.35
CA ILE A 155 4.56 -16.71 -0.06
C ILE A 155 4.80 -17.73 1.07
N GLU A 156 6.01 -17.81 1.60
CA GLU A 156 6.36 -18.74 2.69
C GLU A 156 5.50 -18.54 3.94
N THR A 157 5.20 -17.28 4.31
CA THR A 157 4.46 -16.94 5.53
C THR A 157 2.96 -17.17 5.40
N TYR A 158 2.38 -16.89 4.23
CA TYR A 158 0.92 -16.82 4.04
C TYR A 158 0.34 -17.97 3.21
N ASN A 159 1.15 -18.75 2.47
CA ASN A 159 0.64 -19.81 1.59
C ASN A 159 -0.06 -20.94 2.34
N CYS A 160 0.40 -21.28 3.55
CA CYS A 160 -0.17 -22.37 4.35
C CYS A 160 -1.29 -21.92 5.29
N LEU A 161 -1.69 -20.65 5.25
CA LEU A 161 -2.76 -20.15 6.10
C LEU A 161 -4.12 -20.64 5.61
N SER A 162 -4.96 -21.03 6.57
CA SER A 162 -6.36 -21.35 6.34
C SER A 162 -7.21 -20.10 6.03
N ASP A 163 -8.37 -20.29 5.43
CA ASP A 163 -9.33 -19.20 5.20
C ASP A 163 -9.78 -18.54 6.51
N GLY A 164 -9.84 -19.31 7.62
CA GLY A 164 -10.14 -18.78 8.95
C GLY A 164 -9.07 -17.81 9.45
N GLU A 165 -7.79 -18.14 9.25
CA GLU A 165 -6.69 -17.24 9.59
C GLU A 165 -6.67 -15.98 8.71
N PHE A 166 -6.95 -16.12 7.41
CA PHE A 166 -7.14 -14.95 6.54
C PHE A 166 -8.34 -14.11 6.95
N GLN A 167 -9.43 -14.72 7.43
CA GLN A 167 -10.57 -13.99 7.96
C GLN A 167 -10.19 -13.21 9.23
N LEU A 168 -9.37 -13.77 10.12
CA LEU A 168 -8.83 -13.06 11.28
C LEU A 168 -7.92 -11.89 10.86
N ILE A 169 -7.09 -12.08 9.83
CA ILE A 169 -6.30 -11.00 9.23
C ILE A 169 -7.21 -9.87 8.73
N ARG A 170 -8.22 -10.21 7.92
CA ARG A 170 -9.19 -9.25 7.38
C ARG A 170 -9.91 -8.50 8.50
N GLN A 171 -10.41 -9.21 9.50
CA GLN A 171 -11.06 -8.61 10.66
C GLN A 171 -10.12 -7.63 11.38
N THR A 172 -8.86 -8.01 11.57
CA THR A 172 -7.85 -7.18 12.23
C THR A 172 -7.60 -5.88 11.44
N LEU A 173 -7.54 -5.95 10.10
CA LEU A 173 -7.45 -4.77 9.24
C LEU A 173 -8.71 -3.89 9.31
N LEU A 174 -9.91 -4.51 9.27
CA LEU A 174 -11.17 -3.77 9.36
C LEU A 174 -11.30 -3.03 10.70
N ILE A 175 -10.88 -3.64 11.80
CA ILE A 175 -10.81 -3.01 13.13
C ILE A 175 -9.80 -1.87 13.12
N PHE A 176 -8.63 -2.05 12.50
CA PHE A 176 -7.63 -0.98 12.37
C PHE A 176 -8.21 0.25 11.64
N PHE A 177 -8.93 0.03 10.54
CA PHE A 177 -9.58 1.08 9.75
C PHE A 177 -10.93 1.55 10.28
N GLN A 178 -11.38 1.00 11.41
CA GLN A 178 -12.61 1.40 12.04
C GLN A 178 -12.56 2.89 12.41
N ASP A 179 -13.70 3.55 12.23
CA ASP A 179 -13.95 4.96 12.53
C ASP A 179 -13.10 5.97 11.72
N MET A 180 -12.34 5.51 10.73
CA MET A 180 -11.61 6.37 9.79
C MET A 180 -12.53 6.83 8.66
N HIS A 181 -13.07 8.05 8.78
CA HIS A 181 -14.05 8.63 7.85
C HIS A 181 -13.51 9.90 7.17
N ILE A 182 -12.28 9.84 6.67
CA ILE A 182 -11.63 10.99 6.05
C ILE A 182 -12.16 11.18 4.63
N ARG A 183 -12.57 12.41 4.30
CA ARG A 183 -13.06 12.77 2.97
C ARG A 183 -11.92 12.88 1.98
N VAL A 184 -11.97 12.11 0.91
CA VAL A 184 -10.97 12.12 -0.15
C VAL A 184 -11.61 12.58 -1.45
N SER A 185 -11.10 13.68 -2.02
CA SER A 185 -11.73 14.36 -3.15
C SER A 185 -11.92 13.46 -4.37
N ILE A 186 -10.95 12.59 -4.69
CA ILE A 186 -11.07 11.68 -5.84
C ILE A 186 -12.19 10.65 -5.60
N PHE A 187 -12.30 10.09 -4.40
CA PHE A 187 -13.37 9.14 -4.05
C PHE A 187 -14.76 9.78 -4.02
N LEU A 188 -14.85 11.05 -3.61
CA LEU A 188 -16.09 11.81 -3.71
C LEU A 188 -16.48 12.08 -5.16
N LYS A 189 -15.51 12.44 -6.01
CA LYS A 189 -15.73 12.69 -7.44
C LYS A 189 -16.19 11.43 -8.16
N ASP A 190 -15.59 10.29 -7.84
CA ASP A 190 -15.90 8.98 -8.43
C ASP A 190 -17.16 8.35 -7.81
N LYS A 191 -17.81 9.04 -6.87
CA LYS A 191 -19.02 8.59 -6.16
C LYS A 191 -18.88 7.27 -5.39
N VAL A 192 -17.65 6.85 -5.12
CA VAL A 192 -17.37 5.68 -4.27
C VAL A 192 -17.36 6.04 -2.79
N GLN A 193 -17.39 7.33 -2.45
CA GLN A 193 -17.48 7.83 -1.08
C GLN A 193 -18.59 8.88 -0.94
N ASN A 194 -19.27 8.85 0.20
CA ASN A 194 -20.28 9.84 0.60
C ASN A 194 -19.64 11.10 1.21
N SER A 195 -20.40 12.19 1.30
CA SER A 195 -19.97 13.45 1.93
C SER A 195 -19.55 13.31 3.40
N ASN A 196 -20.03 12.27 4.09
CA ASN A 196 -19.64 11.92 5.47
C ASN A 196 -18.36 11.06 5.56
N GLY A 197 -17.66 10.81 4.45
CA GLY A 197 -16.41 10.04 4.42
C GLY A 197 -16.57 8.52 4.42
N ARG A 198 -17.80 7.99 4.44
CA ARG A 198 -18.06 6.54 4.33
C ARG A 198 -18.03 6.09 2.88
N PHE A 199 -17.46 4.91 2.64
CA PHE A 199 -17.48 4.27 1.33
C PHE A 199 -18.86 3.71 1.00
N VAL A 200 -19.23 3.78 -0.27
CA VAL A 200 -20.39 3.12 -0.87
C VAL A 200 -19.89 1.82 -1.48
N LEU A 201 -20.32 0.68 -0.93
CA LEU A 201 -19.89 -0.62 -1.44
C LEU A 201 -20.88 -1.13 -2.51
N PRO A 202 -20.37 -1.76 -3.59
CA PRO A 202 -21.23 -2.39 -4.58
C PRO A 202 -22.03 -3.52 -3.92
N ILE A 203 -23.34 -3.50 -4.15
CA ILE A 203 -24.29 -4.50 -3.64
C ILE A 203 -24.52 -5.65 -4.63
N SER A 204 -23.89 -5.58 -5.80
CA SER A 204 -24.02 -6.53 -6.90
C SER A 204 -22.66 -6.72 -7.56
N GLY A 205 -22.43 -7.91 -8.10
CA GLY A 205 -21.19 -8.22 -8.81
C GLY A 205 -21.00 -9.71 -8.97
N PRO A 206 -19.89 -10.12 -9.61
CA PRO A 206 -19.52 -11.53 -9.66
C PRO A 206 -19.31 -12.05 -8.24
N VAL A 207 -19.84 -13.25 -7.99
CA VAL A 207 -19.51 -13.98 -6.77
C VAL A 207 -18.10 -14.55 -6.87
N PRO A 208 -17.39 -14.75 -5.74
CA PRO A 208 -16.08 -15.38 -5.77
C PRO A 208 -16.06 -16.70 -6.53
N TRP A 209 -14.95 -17.01 -7.19
CA TRP A 209 -14.79 -18.29 -7.86
C TRP A 209 -15.03 -19.46 -6.89
N GLY A 210 -15.83 -20.43 -7.33
CA GLY A 210 -16.21 -21.60 -6.52
C GLY A 210 -17.35 -21.34 -5.53
N THR A 211 -18.02 -20.18 -5.58
CA THR A 211 -19.20 -19.89 -4.76
C THR A 211 -20.46 -19.78 -5.61
N GLU A 212 -21.59 -20.19 -5.04
CA GLU A 212 -22.91 -20.04 -5.68
C GLU A 212 -23.45 -18.62 -5.49
N VAL A 213 -24.27 -18.17 -6.44
CA VAL A 213 -24.98 -16.90 -6.32
C VAL A 213 -25.99 -17.01 -5.17
N PRO A 214 -25.94 -16.11 -4.16
CA PRO A 214 -26.94 -16.11 -3.09
C PRO A 214 -28.35 -16.06 -3.66
N GLY A 215 -29.24 -16.90 -3.12
CA GLY A 215 -30.65 -16.91 -3.50
C GLY A 215 -31.36 -15.61 -3.15
N LEU A 216 -32.56 -15.42 -3.68
CA LEU A 216 -33.42 -14.29 -3.34
C LEU A 216 -33.93 -14.45 -1.90
N ILE A 217 -33.73 -13.41 -1.07
CA ILE A 217 -34.43 -13.31 0.23
C ILE A 217 -35.91 -13.14 -0.09
N ARG A 218 -36.75 -14.08 0.37
CA ARG A 218 -38.22 -14.03 0.23
C ARG A 218 -38.85 -13.25 1.36
#